data_AF-A0A6P0Q677-F1
#
_entry.id   AF-A0A6P0Q677-F1
#
_cell.length_a   1.000
_cell.length_b   1.000
_cell.length_c   1.000
_cell.angle_alpha   90.00
_cell.angle_beta   90.00
_cell.angle_gamma   90.00
#
_symmetry.space_group_name_H-M   'P 1'
#
loop_
_entity.id
_entity.type
_entity.pdbx_description
1 polymer ?
#
loop_
_entity_poly.entity_id
_entity_poly.type
_entity_poly.pdbx_seq_one_letter_code
_entity_poly.pdbx_strand_id
1 'polypeptide(L)'
;MRKRLKSFVVRLHYLRFRFRKCAHCGLTFRDGDLLEKHHILPRTLGGSNKDKNLELLHLHCHDAKHGTKINSKTLDENPWSRYQ
;
A
#
# COMPACT_ATOMS: atom_id res chain seq x y z
N MET A 1 -3.03 -12.63 8.65
CA MET A 1 -4.04 -12.25 7.64
C MET A 1 -4.38 -10.77 7.77
N ARG A 2 -3.90 -9.90 6.86
CA ARG A 2 -4.31 -8.48 6.85
C ARG A 2 -5.77 -8.43 6.39
N LYS A 3 -6.70 -8.11 7.28
CA LYS A 3 -8.09 -7.82 6.90
C LYS A 3 -8.07 -6.57 6.01
N ARG A 4 -8.11 -6.75 4.68
CA ARG A 4 -8.15 -5.68 3.68
C ARG A 4 -9.48 -4.96 3.80
N LEU A 5 -9.54 -3.99 4.71
CA LEU A 5 -10.75 -3.21 4.94
C LEU A 5 -10.75 -2.03 3.98
N LYS A 6 -11.48 -2.22 2.87
CA LYS A 6 -12.08 -1.18 2.02
C LYS A 6 -11.13 -0.53 1.03
N SER A 7 -10.66 -1.30 0.05
CA SER A 7 -10.38 -0.75 -1.28
C SER A 7 -11.68 -0.14 -1.81
N PHE A 8 -11.66 1.12 -2.26
CA PHE A 8 -12.82 1.76 -2.85
C PHE A 8 -12.53 2.13 -4.30
N VAL A 9 -13.55 2.01 -5.15
CA VAL A 9 -13.50 2.45 -6.54
C VAL A 9 -13.59 3.97 -6.55
N VAL A 10 -12.61 4.63 -7.16
CA VAL A 10 -12.59 6.08 -7.20
C VAL A 10 -13.46 6.63 -8.32
N ARG A 11 -14.13 7.75 -8.01
CA ARG A 11 -14.62 8.71 -9.00
C ARG A 11 -13.79 9.98 -8.91
N LEU A 12 -13.03 10.29 -9.96
CA LEU A 12 -11.97 11.30 -9.99
C LEU A 12 -12.49 12.70 -9.62
N HIS A 13 -13.74 12.98 -10.00
CA HIS A 13 -14.46 14.23 -9.69
C HIS A 13 -14.51 14.55 -8.19
N TYR A 14 -14.58 13.54 -7.32
CA TYR A 14 -14.76 13.71 -5.87
C TYR A 14 -13.44 13.77 -5.10
N LEU A 15 -12.31 13.61 -5.77
CA LEU A 15 -10.98 13.69 -5.15
C LEU A 15 -10.50 15.14 -5.08
N ARG A 16 -10.06 15.57 -3.90
CA ARG A 16 -9.35 16.86 -3.75
C ARG A 16 -8.09 16.83 -4.62
N PHE A 17 -7.66 17.99 -5.13
CA PHE A 17 -6.50 18.11 -6.03
C PHE A 17 -5.25 17.37 -5.53
N ARG A 18 -4.93 17.49 -4.24
CA ARG A 18 -3.79 16.82 -3.58
C ARG A 18 -3.86 15.28 -3.57
N PHE A 19 -5.03 14.73 -3.84
CA PHE A 19 -5.36 13.31 -3.81
C PHE A 19 -5.68 12.76 -5.19
N ARG A 20 -5.35 13.48 -6.27
CA ARG A 20 -5.55 13.02 -7.65
C ARG A 20 -4.42 12.16 -8.18
N LYS A 21 -3.28 12.11 -7.49
CA LYS A 21 -2.10 11.34 -7.89
C LYS A 21 -1.71 10.34 -6.81
N CYS A 22 -1.22 9.18 -7.24
CA CYS A 22 -0.64 8.17 -6.37
C CYS A 22 0.67 8.69 -5.78
N ALA A 23 0.80 8.68 -4.45
CA ALA A 23 2.03 9.11 -3.78
C ALA A 23 3.22 8.17 -4.03
N HIS A 24 2.98 6.93 -4.47
CA HIS A 24 4.06 5.96 -4.76
C HIS A 24 4.55 6.01 -6.20
N CYS A 25 3.64 5.99 -7.19
CA CYS A 25 4.03 5.97 -8.61
C CYS A 25 3.88 7.32 -9.32
N GLY A 26 3.32 8.34 -8.68
CA GLY A 26 3.14 9.69 -9.25
C GLY A 26 2.06 9.80 -10.33
N LEU A 27 1.45 8.69 -10.74
CA LEU A 27 0.40 8.66 -11.77
C LEU A 27 -0.92 9.23 -11.24
N THR A 28 -1.65 9.92 -12.12
CA THR A 28 -3.00 10.40 -11.84
C THR A 28 -3.97 9.22 -11.81
N PHE A 29 -4.82 9.15 -10.79
CA PHE A 29 -5.87 8.15 -10.69
C PHE A 29 -6.88 8.29 -11.82
N ARG A 30 -7.46 7.17 -12.26
CA ARG A 30 -8.53 7.11 -13.25
C ARG A 30 -9.82 6.63 -12.59
N ASP A 31 -10.95 7.01 -13.17
CA ASP A 31 -12.24 6.46 -12.77
C ASP A 31 -12.21 4.94 -12.94
N GLY A 32 -12.54 4.20 -11.87
CA GLY A 32 -12.44 2.74 -11.85
C GLY A 32 -11.19 2.18 -11.16
N ASP A 33 -10.18 3.01 -10.88
CA ASP A 33 -9.00 2.55 -10.15
C ASP A 33 -9.34 2.17 -8.70
N LEU A 34 -8.69 1.10 -8.22
CA LEU A 34 -8.78 0.65 -6.83
C LEU A 34 -7.72 1.33 -5.98
N LEU A 35 -8.17 2.17 -5.04
CA LEU A 35 -7.29 2.92 -4.15
C LEU A 35 -7.39 2.44 -2.70
N GLU A 36 -6.28 2.59 -1.98
CA GLU A 36 -6.20 2.39 -0.54
C GLU A 36 -5.57 3.60 0.14
N LYS A 37 -6.08 3.92 1.34
CA LYS A 37 -5.51 4.98 2.20
C LYS A 37 -4.27 4.45 2.89
N HIS A 38 -3.21 5.22 2.84
CA HIS A 38 -1.93 4.89 3.43
C HIS A 38 -1.52 5.96 4.44
N HIS A 39 -1.08 5.55 5.63
CA HIS A 39 -0.52 6.46 6.63
C HIS A 39 0.92 6.82 6.26
N ILE A 40 1.22 8.10 6.09
CA ILE A 40 2.59 8.58 5.87
C ILE A 40 3.44 8.24 7.08
N LEU A 41 3.00 8.67 8.25
CA LEU A 41 3.57 8.26 9.53
C LEU A 41 2.77 7.06 10.06
N PRO A 42 3.40 5.90 10.25
CA PRO A 42 2.75 4.73 10.82
C PRO A 42 2.11 5.05 12.18
N ARG A 43 0.98 4.43 12.48
CA ARG A 43 0.31 4.57 13.78
C ARG A 43 1.21 4.16 14.94
N THR A 44 2.10 3.19 14.74
CA THR A 44 3.08 2.73 15.72
C THR A 44 4.08 3.81 16.13
N LEU A 45 4.32 4.80 15.26
CA LEU A 45 5.22 5.94 15.51
C LEU A 45 4.47 7.20 15.93
N GLY A 46 3.19 7.09 16.35
CA GLY A 46 2.37 8.23 16.75
C GLY A 46 1.60 8.89 15.59
N GLY A 47 1.43 8.19 14.47
CA GLY A 47 0.74 8.71 13.29
C GLY A 47 -0.74 9.00 13.53
N SER A 48 -1.17 10.23 13.26
CA SER A 48 -2.59 10.61 13.36
C SER A 48 -3.42 10.09 12.18
N ASN A 49 -4.72 9.89 12.38
CA ASN A 49 -5.67 9.54 11.29
C ASN A 49 -6.20 10.78 10.54
N LYS A 50 -5.54 11.93 10.67
CA LYS A 50 -5.94 13.16 9.99
C LYS A 50 -5.56 13.08 8.51
N ASP A 51 -6.35 13.70 7.63
CA ASP A 51 -6.08 13.77 6.19
C ASP A 51 -4.68 14.29 5.84
N LYS A 52 -4.04 15.05 6.73
CA LYS A 52 -2.67 15.55 6.56
C LYS A 52 -1.60 14.43 6.65
N ASN A 53 -1.91 13.34 7.35
CA ASN A 53 -1.04 12.17 7.53
C ASN A 53 -1.48 10.97 6.67
N LEU A 54 -2.46 11.18 5.79
CA LEU A 54 -3.00 10.15 4.91
C LEU A 54 -2.68 10.49 3.47
N GLU A 55 -2.23 9.49 2.73
CA GLU A 55 -2.03 9.51 1.29
C GLU A 55 -2.90 8.47 0.61
N LEU A 56 -3.14 8.66 -0.69
CA LEU A 56 -3.80 7.66 -1.51
C LEU A 56 -2.77 6.96 -2.39
N LEU A 57 -2.88 5.64 -2.43
CA LEU A 57 -2.06 4.77 -3.25
C LEU A 57 -2.98 3.85 -4.05
N HIS A 58 -2.52 3.42 -5.23
CA HIS A 58 -3.15 2.27 -5.88
C HIS A 58 -3.01 1.03 -5.01
N LEU A 59 -3.95 0.10 -5.16
CA LEU A 59 -3.92 -1.19 -4.48
C LEU A 59 -2.57 -1.93 -4.68
N HIS A 60 -2.11 -2.04 -5.94
CA HIS A 60 -0.84 -2.69 -6.27
C HIS A 60 0.37 -1.90 -5.77
N CYS A 61 0.29 -0.56 -5.74
CA CYS A 61 1.34 0.28 -5.18
C CYS A 61 1.45 0.11 -3.66
N HIS A 62 0.31 -0.01 -2.98
CA HIS A 62 0.25 -0.25 -1.56
C HIS A 62 0.86 -1.62 -1.22
N ASP A 63 0.54 -2.64 -2.00
CA ASP A 63 1.16 -3.96 -1.88
C ASP A 63 2.66 -3.92 -2.16
N ALA A 64 3.14 -3.17 -3.15
CA ALA A 64 4.58 -3.04 -3.39
C ALA A 64 5.28 -2.34 -2.21
N LYS A 65 4.62 -1.35 -1.59
CA LYS A 65 5.17 -0.59 -0.45
C LYS A 65 5.24 -1.41 0.84
N HIS A 66 4.26 -2.29 1.07
CA HIS A 66 4.23 -3.21 2.22
C HIS A 66 4.73 -4.62 1.91
N GLY A 67 5.00 -4.88 0.64
CA GLY A 67 5.46 -6.13 0.08
C GLY A 67 6.89 -6.31 0.55
N THR A 68 7.01 -7.10 1.60
CA THR A 68 8.28 -7.56 2.14
C THR A 68 9.16 -8.00 0.99
N LYS A 69 10.35 -7.41 0.88
CA LYS A 69 11.43 -7.98 0.06
C LYS A 69 11.74 -9.34 0.66
N ILE A 70 11.12 -10.39 0.13
CA ILE A 70 11.60 -11.74 0.36
C ILE A 70 13.01 -11.78 -0.21
N ASN A 71 14.00 -11.93 0.67
CA ASN A 71 15.36 -12.18 0.25
C ASN A 71 15.34 -13.54 -0.46
N SER A 72 15.63 -13.56 -1.76
CA SER A 72 15.64 -14.80 -2.54
C SER A 72 16.54 -15.86 -1.90
N LYS A 73 17.64 -15.45 -1.24
CA LYS A 73 18.58 -16.36 -0.57
C LYS A 73 17.97 -17.24 0.52
N THR A 74 16.81 -16.88 1.08
CA THR A 74 16.15 -17.66 2.15
C THR A 74 15.01 -18.55 1.64
N LEU A 75 14.63 -18.44 0.36
CA LEU A 75 13.58 -19.29 -0.21
C LEU A 75 14.14 -20.57 -0.83
N ASP A 76 15.45 -20.60 -1.07
CA ASP A 76 16.18 -21.74 -1.61
C ASP A 76 16.62 -22.72 -0.50
N GLU A 77 16.49 -22.35 0.77
CA GLU A 77 16.84 -23.21 1.91
C GLU A 77 15.81 -24.33 2.06
N ASN A 78 16.13 -25.50 1.50
CA ASN A 78 15.37 -26.73 1.69
C ASN A 78 15.27 -27.06 3.20
N PRO A 79 14.07 -27.01 3.81
CA PRO A 79 13.91 -27.24 5.26
C PRO A 79 14.25 -28.67 5.70
N TRP A 80 14.37 -29.62 4.75
CA TRP A 80 14.69 -31.02 5.02
C TRP A 80 16.18 -31.34 4.92
N SER A 81 17.02 -30.37 4.55
CA SER A 81 18.48 -30.55 4.47
C SER A 81 19.17 -30.79 5.82
N ARG A 82 18.44 -30.62 6.94
CA ARG A 82 18.96 -30.82 8.30
C ARG A 82 18.88 -32.27 8.82
N TYR A 83 18.31 -33.18 8.05
CA TYR A 83 18.11 -34.58 8.43
C TYR A 83 19.05 -35.57 7.72
N GLN A 84 20.23 -35.11 7.28
CA GLN A 84 21.26 -35.96 6.68
C GLN A 84 22.54 -35.97 7.51
#